data_AF-A0A1I4LAB7-F1
#
_entry.id   AF-A0A1I4LAB7-F1
#
_cell.length_a   1.000
_cell.length_b   1.000
_cell.length_c   1.000
_cell.angle_alpha   90.00
_cell.angle_beta   90.00
_cell.angle_gamma   90.00
#
_symmetry.space_group_name_H-M   'P 1'
#
loop_
_entity.id
_entity.type
_entity.pdbx_description
1 polymer ?
#
loop_
_entity_poly.entity_id
_entity_poly.type
_entity_poly.pdbx_seq_one_letter_code
_entity_poly.pdbx_strand_id
1 'polypeptide(L)'
;MKFWKKAGLSCITAFFMTTGMVSANEDFSDVHSDFWAENEITFLAGEGVISGYPNGEFRPGNEVTRSQAALMIAASLNLDTGDRPSPGFEDVDESSHAYEAIAAVADEGIINGDDGAFMPNDPLTRGQMAAVLTRAYNLNADRTVDFADIEEDYIFYHDIQALAGADIATGYAEDNTFRPGEPTTRAQFSVFTARAMNEEYRPEPVETPSLAFFQGHITEAEAAIEDVMYNEWEKSFENDEPKVPFEEIEDTFHTYYTEELTTQMWKPFYQDGLDDYGPALAQVFPFRSMEGISFESRSANEVVISGTEPETELNNQATYYEYTLVHENGTWLISDMEGTPQ
;
A
#
# COMPACT_ATOMS: atom_id res chain seq x y z
N MET A 1 95.35 -4.65 8.99
CA MET A 1 94.66 -5.11 7.77
C MET A 1 93.20 -4.67 7.86
N LYS A 2 92.69 -4.07 6.77
CA LYS A 2 91.29 -3.69 6.55
C LYS A 2 90.36 -4.88 6.82
N PHE A 3 89.13 -4.62 7.27
CA PHE A 3 87.91 -4.84 6.46
C PHE A 3 86.66 -4.50 7.28
N TRP A 4 85.94 -3.47 6.83
CA TRP A 4 84.54 -3.20 7.19
C TRP A 4 83.64 -4.36 6.73
N LYS A 5 82.62 -4.71 7.54
CA LYS A 5 81.37 -5.28 7.03
C LYS A 5 80.19 -4.44 7.53
N LYS A 6 79.31 -4.17 6.58
CA LYS A 6 78.24 -3.18 6.56
C LYS A 6 77.05 -3.68 7.38
N ALA A 7 76.42 -2.79 8.15
CA ALA A 7 75.07 -2.98 8.64
C ALA A 7 74.10 -2.87 7.46
N GLY A 8 73.37 -3.95 7.20
CA GLY A 8 72.24 -3.95 6.27
C GLY A 8 70.97 -3.59 7.04
N LEU A 9 70.49 -2.37 6.83
CA LEU A 9 69.16 -1.94 7.27
C LEU A 9 68.16 -2.54 6.27
N SER A 10 67.43 -3.58 6.66
CA SER A 10 66.37 -4.16 5.85
C SER A 10 65.08 -3.41 6.16
N CYS A 11 64.71 -2.45 5.29
CA CYS A 11 63.39 -1.84 5.29
C CYS A 11 62.38 -2.90 4.87
N ILE A 12 61.59 -3.41 5.82
CA ILE A 12 60.35 -4.12 5.53
C ILE A 12 59.35 -3.05 5.10
N THR A 13 59.21 -2.84 3.79
CA THR A 13 58.08 -2.10 3.23
C THR A 13 56.84 -2.99 3.33
N ALA A 14 56.01 -2.75 4.33
CA ALA A 14 54.65 -3.28 4.37
C ALA A 14 53.85 -2.62 3.24
N PHE A 15 53.67 -3.35 2.14
CA PHE A 15 52.76 -2.96 1.07
C PHE A 15 51.35 -3.35 1.52
N PHE A 16 50.68 -2.44 2.24
CA PHE A 16 49.25 -2.54 2.45
C PHE A 16 48.58 -2.27 1.09
N MET A 17 48.24 -3.33 0.35
CA MET A 17 47.17 -3.25 -0.64
C MET A 17 45.88 -3.05 0.15
N THR A 18 45.52 -1.78 0.37
CA THR A 18 44.12 -1.46 0.61
C THR A 18 43.42 -1.68 -0.74
N THR A 19 42.93 -2.88 -0.98
CA THR A 19 41.81 -3.04 -1.91
C THR A 19 40.66 -2.29 -1.25
N GLY A 20 40.52 -1.01 -1.57
CA GLY A 20 39.26 -0.35 -1.37
C GLY A 20 38.22 -1.17 -2.12
N MET A 21 37.21 -1.67 -1.41
CA MET A 21 35.95 -1.97 -2.06
C MET A 21 35.49 -0.65 -2.65
N VAL A 22 35.75 -0.48 -3.95
CA VAL A 22 35.01 0.49 -4.73
C VAL A 22 33.64 -0.15 -4.86
N SER A 23 32.72 0.20 -3.95
CA SER A 23 31.30 0.04 -4.26
C SER A 23 31.05 1.03 -5.38
N ALA A 24 31.08 0.53 -6.61
CA ALA A 24 30.64 1.30 -7.75
C ALA A 24 29.13 1.39 -7.60
N ASN A 25 28.60 2.60 -7.43
CA ASN A 25 27.19 2.84 -7.62
C ASN A 25 26.86 2.38 -9.05
N GLU A 26 26.22 1.22 -9.21
CA GLU A 26 25.87 0.70 -10.53
C GLU A 26 24.69 1.53 -11.06
N ASP A 27 25.00 2.57 -11.83
CA ASP A 27 23.98 3.30 -12.58
C ASP A 27 23.46 2.40 -13.71
N PHE A 28 22.18 2.05 -13.68
CA PHE A 28 21.53 1.26 -14.73
C PHE A 28 21.05 2.15 -15.87
N SER A 29 21.31 1.75 -17.12
CA SER A 29 21.02 2.57 -18.31
C SER A 29 19.53 2.83 -18.58
N ASP A 30 18.66 1.99 -18.02
CA ASP A 30 17.20 2.00 -18.15
C ASP A 30 16.47 2.38 -16.85
N VAL A 31 17.21 2.87 -15.86
CA VAL A 31 16.67 3.48 -14.63
C VAL A 31 17.11 4.94 -14.62
N HIS A 32 16.20 5.82 -15.01
CA HIS A 32 16.46 7.26 -15.05
C HIS A 32 16.26 7.88 -13.66
N SER A 33 16.86 9.05 -13.40
CA SER A 33 16.78 9.75 -12.11
C SER A 33 15.37 10.20 -11.70
N ASP A 34 14.43 10.22 -12.65
CA ASP A 34 13.02 10.53 -12.43
C ASP A 34 12.14 9.26 -12.36
N PHE A 35 12.75 8.08 -12.43
CA PHE A 35 12.04 6.81 -12.26
C PHE A 35 11.61 6.64 -10.81
N TRP A 36 10.34 6.26 -10.60
CA TRP A 36 9.70 6.23 -9.28
C TRP A 36 10.39 5.33 -8.24
N ALA A 37 11.12 4.31 -8.68
CA ALA A 37 11.85 3.36 -7.82
C ALA A 37 13.38 3.58 -7.86
N GLU A 38 13.86 4.68 -8.43
CA GLU A 38 15.29 4.89 -8.63
C GLU A 38 16.07 4.87 -7.31
N ASN A 39 15.58 5.57 -6.28
CA ASN A 39 16.26 5.64 -4.98
C ASN A 39 16.43 4.25 -4.34
N GLU A 40 15.37 3.43 -4.33
CA GLU A 40 15.40 2.09 -3.76
C GLU A 40 16.27 1.14 -4.58
N ILE A 41 16.21 1.22 -5.92
CA ILE A 41 17.06 0.43 -6.81
C ILE A 41 18.53 0.80 -6.58
N THR A 42 18.87 2.08 -6.60
CA THR A 42 20.24 2.57 -6.38
C THR A 42 20.77 2.18 -5.00
N PHE A 43 19.93 2.25 -3.97
CA PHE A 43 20.26 1.76 -2.63
C PHE A 43 20.60 0.27 -2.62
N LEU A 44 19.72 -0.58 -3.15
CA LEU A 44 19.95 -2.02 -3.18
C LEU A 44 21.17 -2.40 -4.02
N ALA A 45 21.47 -1.66 -5.08
CA ALA A 45 22.67 -1.86 -5.88
C ALA A 45 23.92 -1.51 -5.06
N GLY A 46 23.89 -0.40 -4.33
CA GLY A 46 24.97 0.03 -3.42
C GLY A 46 25.25 -0.96 -2.29
N GLU A 47 24.20 -1.62 -1.78
CA GLU A 47 24.29 -2.70 -0.78
C GLU A 47 24.64 -4.08 -1.38
N GLY A 48 24.75 -4.19 -2.72
CA GLY A 48 25.04 -5.45 -3.40
C GLY A 48 23.91 -6.47 -3.37
N VAL A 49 22.67 -6.04 -3.10
CA VAL A 49 21.46 -6.87 -3.06
C VAL A 49 20.94 -7.16 -4.47
N ILE A 50 21.08 -6.19 -5.37
CA ILE A 50 20.73 -6.35 -6.77
C ILE A 50 21.93 -6.13 -7.66
N SER A 51 21.89 -6.78 -8.82
CA SER A 51 22.77 -6.49 -9.94
C SER A 51 21.96 -6.34 -11.22
N GLY A 52 22.51 -5.59 -12.16
CA GLY A 52 21.97 -5.47 -13.50
C GLY A 52 22.25 -6.70 -14.35
N TYR A 53 21.79 -6.63 -15.60
CA TYR A 53 22.15 -7.56 -16.66
C TYR A 53 23.51 -7.16 -17.26
N PRO A 54 24.24 -8.09 -17.93
CA PRO A 54 25.55 -7.80 -18.51
C PRO A 54 25.59 -6.65 -19.53
N ASN A 55 24.44 -6.23 -20.06
CA ASN A 55 24.31 -5.10 -20.97
C ASN A 55 24.15 -3.74 -20.27
N GLY A 56 24.16 -3.70 -18.93
CA GLY A 56 24.02 -2.48 -18.14
C GLY A 56 22.57 -2.05 -17.87
N GLU A 57 21.59 -2.91 -18.17
CA GLU A 57 20.17 -2.68 -17.85
C GLU A 57 19.79 -3.34 -16.53
N PHE A 58 18.80 -2.79 -15.82
CA PHE A 58 18.14 -3.41 -14.67
C PHE A 58 16.85 -4.15 -15.06
N ARG A 59 16.16 -3.68 -16.10
CA ARG A 59 14.84 -4.13 -16.58
C ARG A 59 13.75 -4.03 -15.51
N PRO A 60 13.46 -2.81 -15.00
CA PRO A 60 12.55 -2.61 -13.87
C PRO A 60 11.13 -3.12 -14.11
N GLY A 61 10.66 -3.11 -15.36
CA GLY A 61 9.32 -3.56 -15.74
C GLY A 61 9.17 -5.07 -15.95
N ASN A 62 10.26 -5.84 -15.95
CA ASN A 62 10.16 -7.30 -16.05
C ASN A 62 9.64 -7.89 -14.74
N GLU A 63 8.88 -8.98 -14.84
CA GLU A 63 8.48 -9.77 -13.68
C GLU A 63 9.71 -10.35 -12.97
N VAL A 64 9.68 -10.35 -11.63
CA VAL A 64 10.72 -11.00 -10.83
C VAL A 64 10.43 -12.49 -10.73
N THR A 65 11.39 -13.32 -11.12
CA THR A 65 11.26 -14.78 -10.97
C THR A 65 11.55 -15.21 -9.55
N ARG A 66 11.06 -16.39 -9.17
CA ARG A 66 11.34 -17.01 -7.86
C ARG A 66 12.83 -17.17 -7.57
N SER A 67 13.64 -17.52 -8.56
CA SER A 67 15.10 -17.59 -8.39
C SER A 67 15.76 -16.23 -8.22
N GLN A 68 15.26 -15.19 -8.91
CA GLN A 68 15.76 -13.82 -8.75
C GLN A 68 15.41 -13.29 -7.36
N ALA A 69 14.20 -13.54 -6.88
CA ALA A 69 13.80 -13.20 -5.51
C ALA A 69 14.66 -13.94 -4.48
N ALA A 70 14.96 -15.23 -4.69
CA ALA A 70 15.85 -15.99 -3.80
C ALA A 70 17.26 -15.35 -3.71
N LEU A 71 17.85 -14.97 -4.85
CA LEU A 71 19.13 -14.26 -4.89
C LEU A 71 19.08 -12.94 -4.11
N MET A 72 18.05 -12.13 -4.37
CA MET A 72 17.88 -10.83 -3.70
C MET A 72 17.69 -10.98 -2.19
N ILE A 73 16.86 -11.93 -1.74
CA ILE A 73 16.59 -12.14 -0.31
C ILE A 73 17.81 -12.72 0.41
N ALA A 74 18.52 -13.68 -0.21
CA ALA A 74 19.75 -14.20 0.36
C ALA A 74 20.80 -13.10 0.54
N ALA A 75 20.94 -12.22 -0.45
CA ALA A 75 21.85 -11.08 -0.39
C ALA A 75 21.40 -10.03 0.64
N SER A 76 20.12 -9.65 0.66
CA SER A 76 19.59 -8.62 1.57
C SER A 76 19.71 -8.99 3.04
N LEU A 77 19.58 -10.28 3.36
CA LEU A 77 19.76 -10.79 4.71
C LEU A 77 21.20 -11.22 5.02
N ASN A 78 22.10 -11.14 4.03
CA ASN A 78 23.47 -11.64 4.10
C ASN A 78 23.53 -13.08 4.64
N LEU A 79 22.67 -13.96 4.08
CA LEU A 79 22.60 -15.38 4.45
C LEU A 79 23.91 -16.09 4.08
N ASP A 80 24.32 -17.03 4.93
CA ASP A 80 25.35 -18.00 4.54
C ASP A 80 24.78 -18.91 3.44
N THR A 81 25.45 -19.01 2.28
CA THR A 81 25.02 -19.84 1.15
C THR A 81 25.93 -21.05 0.93
N GLY A 82 27.09 -21.13 1.61
CA GLY A 82 28.16 -22.09 1.27
C GLY A 82 27.99 -23.49 1.87
N ASP A 83 27.27 -23.62 2.98
CA ASP A 83 27.15 -24.87 3.76
C ASP A 83 25.68 -25.27 4.00
N ARG A 84 24.83 -25.11 2.98
CA ARG A 84 23.41 -25.45 3.07
C ARG A 84 23.13 -26.92 2.71
N PRO A 85 22.12 -27.56 3.33
CA PRO A 85 21.65 -28.85 2.85
C PRO A 85 21.13 -28.73 1.43
N SER A 86 21.19 -29.83 0.66
CA SER A 86 20.56 -29.86 -0.66
C SER A 86 19.06 -29.57 -0.50
N PRO A 87 18.50 -28.61 -1.25
CA PRO A 87 17.08 -28.26 -1.12
C PRO A 87 16.15 -29.32 -1.70
N GLY A 88 16.68 -30.30 -2.45
CA GLY A 88 15.93 -31.46 -2.93
C GLY A 88 14.91 -31.18 -4.04
N PHE A 89 14.92 -29.99 -4.63
CA PHE A 89 14.01 -29.63 -5.72
C PHE A 89 14.44 -30.28 -7.04
N GLU A 90 13.51 -30.96 -7.70
CA GLU A 90 13.78 -31.73 -8.94
C GLU A 90 14.08 -30.83 -10.16
N ASP A 91 13.67 -29.56 -10.11
CA ASP A 91 13.76 -28.58 -11.18
C ASP A 91 14.87 -27.54 -10.98
N VAL A 92 15.75 -27.73 -9.98
CA VAL A 92 16.89 -26.85 -9.71
C VAL A 92 18.20 -27.64 -9.89
N ASP A 93 18.94 -27.29 -10.94
CA ASP A 93 20.27 -27.87 -11.22
C ASP A 93 21.33 -27.30 -10.25
N GLU A 94 22.20 -28.16 -9.70
CA GLU A 94 23.30 -27.76 -8.79
C GLU A 94 24.28 -26.76 -9.43
N SER A 95 24.37 -26.73 -10.77
CA SER A 95 25.21 -25.79 -11.52
C SER A 95 24.55 -24.44 -11.78
N SER A 96 23.27 -24.27 -11.40
CA SER A 96 22.56 -23.00 -11.51
C SER A 96 23.24 -21.92 -10.65
N HIS A 97 23.41 -20.73 -11.22
CA HIS A 97 23.88 -19.55 -10.49
C HIS A 97 23.04 -19.17 -9.25
N ALA A 98 21.79 -19.65 -9.16
CA ALA A 98 20.89 -19.39 -8.05
C ALA A 98 20.82 -20.56 -7.06
N TYR A 99 21.50 -21.68 -7.31
CA TYR A 99 21.36 -22.91 -6.52
C TYR A 99 21.64 -22.67 -5.03
N GLU A 100 22.77 -22.02 -4.71
CA GLU A 100 23.17 -21.77 -3.32
C GLU A 100 22.19 -20.82 -2.61
N ALA A 101 21.70 -19.79 -3.30
CA ALA A 101 20.69 -18.88 -2.75
C ALA A 101 19.34 -19.58 -2.54
N ILE A 102 18.91 -20.42 -3.49
CA ILE A 102 17.69 -21.24 -3.37
C ILE A 102 17.81 -22.20 -2.18
N ALA A 103 18.97 -22.85 -2.02
CA ALA A 103 19.23 -23.72 -0.88
C ALA A 103 19.14 -22.97 0.44
N ALA A 104 19.74 -21.77 0.52
CA ALA A 104 19.69 -20.94 1.72
C ALA A 104 18.27 -20.48 2.08
N VAL A 105 17.51 -19.91 1.14
CA VAL A 105 16.16 -19.39 1.44
C VAL A 105 15.17 -20.52 1.73
N ALA A 106 15.38 -21.72 1.19
CA ALA A 106 14.57 -22.89 1.50
C ALA A 106 14.91 -23.47 2.90
N ASP A 107 16.18 -23.53 3.26
CA ASP A 107 16.65 -23.98 4.58
C ASP A 107 16.18 -23.04 5.70
N GLU A 108 16.16 -21.73 5.45
CA GLU A 108 15.58 -20.73 6.36
C GLU A 108 14.03 -20.72 6.35
N GLY A 109 13.38 -21.49 5.46
CA GLY A 109 11.92 -21.56 5.32
C GLY A 109 11.27 -20.30 4.75
N ILE A 110 12.04 -19.41 4.15
CA ILE A 110 11.57 -18.13 3.60
C ILE A 110 10.82 -18.36 2.28
N ILE A 111 11.46 -19.05 1.33
CA ILE A 111 10.84 -19.44 0.05
C ILE A 111 10.82 -20.96 -0.03
N ASN A 112 9.61 -21.52 0.03
CA ASN A 112 9.40 -22.96 -0.09
C ASN A 112 9.02 -23.33 -1.52
N GLY A 113 9.36 -24.55 -1.93
CA GLY A 113 8.82 -25.18 -3.12
C GLY A 113 7.48 -25.86 -2.87
N ASP A 114 6.91 -26.44 -3.91
CA ASP A 114 5.67 -27.21 -3.86
C ASP A 114 5.84 -28.50 -4.68
N ASP A 115 5.29 -29.61 -4.18
CA ASP A 115 5.36 -30.93 -4.83
C ASP A 115 6.76 -31.34 -5.36
N GLY A 116 7.82 -30.98 -4.63
CA GLY A 116 9.21 -31.30 -4.98
C GLY A 116 9.84 -30.37 -6.02
N ALA A 117 9.18 -29.28 -6.42
CA ALA A 117 9.69 -28.29 -7.35
C ALA A 117 9.84 -26.91 -6.69
N PHE A 118 10.88 -26.17 -7.05
CA PHE A 118 11.06 -24.78 -6.63
C PHE A 118 10.38 -23.79 -7.57
N MET A 119 10.20 -24.14 -8.85
CA MET A 119 9.69 -23.29 -9.93
C MET A 119 10.55 -22.02 -10.14
N PRO A 120 11.87 -22.14 -10.39
CA PRO A 120 12.80 -21.00 -10.35
C PRO A 120 12.50 -19.90 -11.38
N ASN A 121 11.88 -20.25 -12.51
CA ASN A 121 11.59 -19.33 -13.61
C ASN A 121 10.20 -18.71 -13.52
N ASP A 122 9.35 -19.17 -12.60
CA ASP A 122 7.99 -18.65 -12.47
C ASP A 122 8.02 -17.29 -11.78
N PRO A 123 7.16 -16.35 -12.19
CA PRO A 123 7.07 -15.05 -11.54
C PRO A 123 6.48 -15.17 -10.14
N LEU A 124 6.90 -14.29 -9.24
CA LEU A 124 6.21 -14.13 -7.95
C LEU A 124 4.98 -13.24 -8.11
N THR A 125 3.84 -13.73 -7.66
CA THR A 125 2.66 -12.87 -7.44
C THR A 125 2.91 -11.92 -6.26
N ARG A 126 2.16 -10.81 -6.20
CA ARG A 126 2.27 -9.84 -5.10
C ARG A 126 1.92 -10.45 -3.74
N GLY A 127 0.95 -11.36 -3.66
CA GLY A 127 0.63 -12.09 -2.43
C GLY A 127 1.80 -13.00 -1.98
N GLN A 128 2.42 -13.71 -2.92
CA GLN A 128 3.61 -14.52 -2.60
C GLN A 128 4.81 -13.65 -2.19
N MET A 129 5.01 -12.51 -2.85
CA MET A 129 6.04 -11.52 -2.47
C MET A 129 5.84 -11.04 -1.03
N ALA A 130 4.59 -10.76 -0.62
CA ALA A 130 4.27 -10.41 0.76
C ALA A 130 4.70 -11.53 1.72
N ALA A 131 4.32 -12.78 1.44
CA ALA A 131 4.71 -13.92 2.27
C ALA A 131 6.24 -14.11 2.36
N VAL A 132 6.97 -13.88 1.27
CA VAL A 132 8.43 -13.95 1.25
C VAL A 132 9.04 -12.88 2.16
N LEU A 133 8.61 -11.62 2.04
CA LEU A 133 9.15 -10.52 2.85
C LEU A 133 8.76 -10.63 4.33
N THR A 134 7.53 -11.04 4.63
CA THR A 134 7.08 -11.28 6.01
C THR A 134 7.95 -12.31 6.71
N ARG A 135 8.26 -13.43 6.04
CA ARG A 135 9.14 -14.47 6.59
C ARG A 135 10.59 -14.00 6.67
N ALA A 136 11.10 -13.36 5.63
CA ALA A 136 12.48 -12.89 5.56
C ALA A 136 12.83 -11.91 6.69
N TYR A 137 11.91 -10.99 7.02
CA TYR A 137 12.14 -9.93 7.99
C TYR A 137 11.38 -10.11 9.30
N ASN A 138 10.71 -11.26 9.49
CA ASN A 138 9.87 -11.56 10.66
C ASN A 138 8.87 -10.44 10.98
N LEU A 139 8.19 -9.93 9.94
CA LEU A 139 7.26 -8.82 10.07
C LEU A 139 5.99 -9.26 10.82
N ASN A 140 5.44 -8.34 11.60
CA ASN A 140 4.16 -8.52 12.28
C ASN A 140 3.23 -7.36 11.91
N ALA A 141 1.93 -7.63 11.88
CA ALA A 141 0.93 -6.58 11.67
C ALA A 141 0.73 -5.80 12.97
N ASP A 142 1.34 -4.63 13.07
CA ASP A 142 1.13 -3.70 14.20
C ASP A 142 -0.15 -2.87 14.03
N ARG A 143 -0.65 -2.77 12.80
CA ARG A 143 -1.91 -2.16 12.42
C ARG A 143 -2.53 -2.92 11.24
N THR A 144 -3.84 -2.84 11.11
CA THR A 144 -4.59 -3.45 10.00
C THR A 144 -4.86 -2.39 8.94
N VAL A 145 -4.70 -2.76 7.67
CA VAL A 145 -4.93 -1.93 6.48
C VAL A 145 -5.94 -2.65 5.59
N ASP A 146 -7.06 -2.00 5.33
CA ASP A 146 -8.14 -2.58 4.53
C ASP A 146 -7.89 -2.34 3.03
N PHE A 147 -7.80 -3.42 2.26
CA PHE A 147 -7.76 -3.37 0.79
C PHE A 147 -9.05 -3.93 0.21
N ALA A 148 -9.59 -3.27 -0.81
CA ALA A 148 -10.89 -3.61 -1.41
C ALA A 148 -10.93 -4.99 -2.08
N ASP A 149 -9.78 -5.55 -2.44
CA ASP A 149 -9.65 -6.84 -3.14
C ASP A 149 -9.08 -7.97 -2.26
N ILE A 150 -9.03 -7.76 -0.94
CA ILE A 150 -8.48 -8.73 0.02
C ILE A 150 -9.53 -9.10 1.07
N GLU A 151 -10.00 -10.35 1.04
CA GLU A 151 -10.85 -10.92 2.09
C GLU A 151 -9.98 -11.52 3.23
N GLU A 152 -10.51 -11.56 4.46
CA GLU A 152 -9.79 -12.09 5.64
C GLU A 152 -9.36 -13.56 5.52
N ASP A 153 -10.06 -14.35 4.70
CA ASP A 153 -9.75 -15.77 4.46
C ASP A 153 -8.75 -15.98 3.32
N TYR A 154 -8.28 -14.91 2.67
CA TYR A 154 -7.24 -14.99 1.66
C TYR A 154 -5.94 -15.55 2.24
N ILE A 155 -5.32 -16.48 1.52
CA ILE A 155 -4.18 -17.27 2.06
C ILE A 155 -2.98 -16.40 2.49
N PHE A 156 -2.78 -15.24 1.86
CA PHE A 156 -1.71 -14.30 2.22
C PHE A 156 -2.23 -13.08 2.99
N TYR A 157 -3.45 -13.11 3.54
CA TYR A 157 -4.05 -11.99 4.26
C TYR A 157 -3.10 -11.44 5.34
N HIS A 158 -2.64 -12.28 6.26
CA HIS A 158 -1.76 -11.86 7.34
C HIS A 158 -0.40 -11.35 6.87
N ASP A 159 0.15 -11.93 5.79
CA ASP A 159 1.41 -11.46 5.21
C ASP A 159 1.25 -10.06 4.61
N ILE A 160 0.16 -9.83 3.89
CA ILE A 160 -0.18 -8.52 3.32
C ILE A 160 -0.38 -7.48 4.42
N GLN A 161 -1.12 -7.83 5.49
CA GLN A 161 -1.31 -6.96 6.66
C GLN A 161 0.01 -6.61 7.35
N ALA A 162 0.95 -7.55 7.46
CA ALA A 162 2.25 -7.30 8.06
C ALA A 162 3.07 -6.29 7.24
N LEU A 163 3.09 -6.41 5.91
CA LEU A 163 3.78 -5.45 5.03
C LEU A 163 3.11 -4.08 5.06
N ALA A 164 1.79 -4.04 4.95
CA ALA A 164 1.05 -2.79 4.89
C ALA A 164 1.09 -2.04 6.23
N GLY A 165 0.93 -2.77 7.34
CA GLY A 165 1.03 -2.21 8.67
C GLY A 165 2.42 -1.67 9.01
N ALA A 166 3.47 -2.20 8.40
CA ALA A 166 4.85 -1.74 8.54
C ALA A 166 5.27 -0.68 7.50
N ASP A 167 4.33 -0.12 6.73
CA ASP A 167 4.58 0.87 5.66
C ASP A 167 5.52 0.38 4.55
N ILE A 168 5.66 -0.94 4.39
CA ILE A 168 6.45 -1.53 3.30
C ILE A 168 5.63 -1.50 2.01
N ALA A 169 4.35 -1.89 2.07
CA ALA A 169 3.45 -1.90 0.93
C ALA A 169 2.24 -0.97 1.12
N THR A 170 2.01 -0.07 0.18
CA THR A 170 0.92 0.93 0.23
C THR A 170 -0.30 0.56 -0.60
N GLY A 171 -0.24 -0.52 -1.39
CA GLY A 171 -1.26 -0.83 -2.39
C GLY A 171 -1.30 0.18 -3.55
N TYR A 172 -2.40 0.15 -4.30
CA TYR A 172 -2.75 1.08 -5.36
C TYR A 172 -3.76 2.08 -4.81
N ALA A 173 -3.34 3.33 -4.67
CA ALA A 173 -4.16 4.36 -4.03
C ALA A 173 -5.38 4.74 -4.87
N GLU A 174 -5.35 4.50 -6.19
CA GLU A 174 -6.41 4.88 -7.12
C GLU A 174 -7.69 4.08 -6.91
N ASP A 175 -7.59 2.84 -6.45
CA ASP A 175 -8.71 1.90 -6.30
C ASP A 175 -8.70 1.14 -4.97
N ASN A 176 -7.81 1.50 -4.04
CA ASN A 176 -7.60 0.86 -2.75
C ASN A 176 -7.36 -0.66 -2.85
N THR A 177 -6.63 -1.12 -3.88
CA THR A 177 -6.34 -2.56 -4.07
C THR A 177 -4.90 -2.93 -3.72
N PHE A 178 -4.69 -4.17 -3.29
CA PHE A 178 -3.36 -4.75 -3.15
C PHE A 178 -2.93 -5.53 -4.40
N ARG A 179 -3.89 -6.09 -5.15
CA ARG A 179 -3.72 -6.93 -6.36
C ARG A 179 -2.86 -8.16 -6.10
N PRO A 180 -3.24 -9.04 -5.16
CA PRO A 180 -2.36 -10.09 -4.65
C PRO A 180 -2.08 -11.19 -5.69
N GLY A 181 -2.94 -11.36 -6.70
CA GLY A 181 -2.77 -12.34 -7.77
C GLY A 181 -1.89 -11.86 -8.93
N GLU A 182 -1.59 -10.56 -9.01
CA GLU A 182 -0.79 -10.01 -10.12
C GLU A 182 0.70 -10.31 -9.94
N PRO A 183 1.45 -10.55 -11.03
CA PRO A 183 2.90 -10.66 -10.98
C PRO A 183 3.58 -9.41 -10.42
N THR A 184 4.66 -9.60 -9.67
CA THR A 184 5.48 -8.52 -9.13
C THR A 184 6.61 -8.19 -10.09
N THR A 185 6.80 -6.91 -10.40
CA THR A 185 7.94 -6.48 -11.22
C THR A 185 9.24 -6.39 -10.41
N ARG A 186 10.38 -6.41 -11.09
CA ARG A 186 11.71 -6.21 -10.47
C ARG A 186 11.79 -4.88 -9.71
N ALA A 187 11.21 -3.81 -10.24
CA ALA A 187 11.13 -2.53 -9.54
C ALA A 187 10.28 -2.63 -8.26
N GLN A 188 9.09 -3.21 -8.33
CA GLN A 188 8.22 -3.39 -7.16
C GLN A 188 8.89 -4.21 -6.07
N PHE A 189 9.49 -5.36 -6.44
CA PHE A 189 10.17 -6.22 -5.48
C PHE A 189 11.37 -5.50 -4.84
N SER A 190 12.09 -4.67 -5.60
CA SER A 190 13.20 -3.85 -5.09
C SER A 190 12.71 -2.81 -4.09
N VAL A 191 11.62 -2.09 -4.40
CA VAL A 191 11.04 -1.10 -3.48
C VAL A 191 10.63 -1.74 -2.17
N PHE A 192 9.91 -2.86 -2.21
CA PHE A 192 9.48 -3.55 -0.99
C PHE A 192 10.66 -4.11 -0.19
N THR A 193 11.68 -4.63 -0.86
CA THR A 193 12.90 -5.12 -0.20
C THR A 193 13.68 -3.98 0.46
N ALA A 194 13.88 -2.85 -0.23
CA ALA A 194 14.55 -1.67 0.32
C ALA A 194 13.85 -1.14 1.57
N ARG A 195 12.52 -1.03 1.53
CA ARG A 195 11.67 -0.62 2.66
C ARG A 195 11.73 -1.59 3.84
N ALA A 196 11.83 -2.89 3.56
CA ALA A 196 12.01 -3.90 4.60
C ALA A 196 13.40 -3.81 5.24
N MET A 197 14.44 -3.52 4.45
CA MET A 197 15.82 -3.36 4.93
C MET A 197 16.06 -2.07 5.71
N ASN A 198 15.42 -0.97 5.30
CA ASN A 198 15.67 0.36 5.86
C ASN A 198 14.40 1.22 5.88
N GLU A 199 14.05 1.69 7.07
CA GLU A 199 12.89 2.54 7.36
C GLU A 199 12.92 3.88 6.63
N GLU A 200 14.10 4.40 6.28
CA GLU A 200 14.24 5.66 5.53
C GLU A 200 13.57 5.63 4.15
N TYR A 201 13.41 4.45 3.55
CA TYR A 201 12.73 4.28 2.26
C TYR A 201 11.23 4.04 2.39
N ARG A 202 10.72 3.86 3.62
CA ARG A 202 9.28 3.72 3.85
C ARG A 202 8.63 5.09 3.62
N PRO A 203 7.50 5.15 2.88
CA PRO A 203 6.72 6.37 2.83
C PRO A 203 6.33 6.75 4.26
N GLU A 204 6.26 8.06 4.51
CA GLU A 204 5.64 8.55 5.75
C GLU A 204 4.27 7.89 5.89
N PRO A 205 3.94 7.34 7.08
CA PRO A 205 2.68 6.67 7.29
C PRO A 205 1.58 7.65 6.91
N VAL A 206 0.93 7.36 5.78
CA VAL A 206 -0.31 8.02 5.45
C VAL A 206 -1.24 7.48 6.52
N GLU A 207 -1.63 8.31 7.49
CA GLU A 207 -2.74 8.02 8.39
C GLU A 207 -4.00 7.90 7.54
N THR A 208 -4.08 6.81 6.79
CA THR A 208 -5.18 6.45 5.93
C THR A 208 -6.14 5.77 6.89
N PRO A 209 -7.23 6.44 7.28
CA PRO A 209 -8.09 5.86 8.29
C PRO A 209 -8.74 4.61 7.71
N SER A 210 -8.93 3.58 8.53
CA SER A 210 -9.52 2.32 8.09
C SER A 210 -11.00 2.49 7.73
N LEU A 211 -11.59 1.55 7.00
CA LEU A 211 -13.02 1.59 6.71
C LEU A 211 -13.84 1.59 8.03
N ALA A 212 -13.34 0.89 9.04
CA ALA A 212 -13.90 0.89 10.40
C ALA A 212 -13.82 2.26 11.08
N PHE A 213 -12.76 3.04 10.84
CA PHE A 213 -12.66 4.42 11.33
C PHE A 213 -13.79 5.27 10.72
N PHE A 214 -14.04 5.15 9.41
CA PHE A 214 -15.11 5.92 8.77
C PHE A 214 -16.50 5.49 9.21
N GLN A 215 -16.75 4.18 9.34
CA GLN A 215 -18.05 3.68 9.80
C GLN A 215 -18.40 4.17 11.20
N GLY A 216 -17.43 4.26 12.11
CA GLY A 216 -17.63 4.81 13.46
C GLY A 216 -18.05 6.28 13.43
N HIS A 217 -17.38 7.11 12.62
CA HIS A 217 -17.67 8.54 12.54
C HIS A 217 -18.99 8.85 11.80
N ILE A 218 -19.39 8.01 10.84
CA ILE A 218 -20.74 8.10 10.23
C ILE A 218 -21.80 7.86 11.29
N THR A 219 -21.68 6.78 12.06
CA THR A 219 -22.65 6.45 13.11
C THR A 219 -22.71 7.53 14.21
N GLU A 220 -21.57 8.14 14.57
CA GLU A 220 -21.54 9.27 15.50
C GLU A 220 -22.23 10.52 14.93
N ALA A 221 -22.04 10.80 13.64
CA ALA A 221 -22.70 11.91 12.96
C ALA A 221 -24.21 11.70 12.87
N GLU A 222 -24.65 10.49 12.49
CA GLU A 222 -26.07 10.10 12.46
C GLU A 222 -26.73 10.28 13.84
N ALA A 223 -26.09 9.79 14.90
CA ALA A 223 -26.59 9.91 16.27
C ALA A 223 -26.67 11.37 16.76
N ALA A 224 -25.69 12.21 16.39
CA ALA A 224 -25.71 13.63 16.75
C ALA A 224 -26.85 14.39 16.04
N ILE A 225 -27.18 14.00 14.81
CA ILE A 225 -28.29 14.59 14.05
C ILE A 225 -29.62 14.17 14.64
N GLU A 226 -29.77 12.88 14.97
CA GLU A 226 -30.95 12.35 15.64
C GLU A 226 -31.22 13.09 16.96
N ASP A 227 -30.18 13.34 17.77
CA ASP A 227 -30.28 14.10 19.02
C ASP A 227 -30.72 15.56 18.79
N VAL A 228 -30.17 16.23 17.78
CA VAL A 228 -30.60 17.60 17.42
C VAL A 228 -32.06 17.62 16.97
N MET A 229 -32.48 16.64 16.15
CA MET A 229 -33.85 16.51 15.66
C MET A 229 -34.83 16.24 16.80
N TYR A 230 -34.48 15.34 17.72
CA TYR A 230 -35.25 15.07 18.92
C TYR A 230 -35.42 16.33 19.79
N ASN A 231 -34.33 17.07 20.03
CA ASN A 231 -34.36 18.29 20.83
C ASN A 231 -35.20 19.41 20.19
N GLU A 232 -35.14 19.58 18.88
CA GLU A 232 -35.96 20.56 18.16
C GLU A 232 -37.44 20.14 18.06
N TRP A 233 -37.72 18.84 17.91
CA TRP A 233 -39.07 18.30 18.08
C TRP A 233 -39.61 18.64 19.47
N GLU A 234 -38.85 18.35 20.53
CA GLU A 234 -39.28 18.59 21.90
C GLU A 234 -39.61 20.07 22.15
N LYS A 235 -38.79 21.00 21.66
CA LYS A 235 -39.00 22.46 21.76
C LYS A 235 -40.21 22.95 20.96
N SER A 236 -40.39 22.44 19.74
CA SER A 236 -41.45 22.91 18.82
C SER A 236 -42.86 22.61 19.33
N PHE A 237 -43.00 21.65 20.24
CA PHE A 237 -44.28 21.18 20.77
C PHE A 237 -44.38 21.33 22.31
N GLU A 238 -43.63 22.27 22.91
CA GLU A 238 -43.55 22.50 24.36
C GLU A 238 -44.89 22.84 25.05
N ASN A 239 -45.96 23.19 24.31
CA ASN A 239 -47.22 23.69 24.87
C ASN A 239 -48.50 22.99 24.34
N ASP A 240 -48.81 21.81 24.90
CA ASP A 240 -50.16 21.21 25.04
C ASP A 240 -50.81 20.36 23.91
N GLU A 241 -50.10 19.38 23.32
CA GLU A 241 -50.77 18.23 22.66
C GLU A 241 -50.17 16.87 23.05
N PRO A 242 -50.96 15.77 23.05
CA PRO A 242 -50.43 14.44 23.30
C PRO A 242 -49.40 14.07 22.23
N LYS A 243 -48.17 13.80 22.68
CA LYS A 243 -47.03 13.46 21.84
C LYS A 243 -47.25 12.12 21.14
N VAL A 244 -47.16 12.09 19.82
CA VAL A 244 -46.80 10.84 19.11
C VAL A 244 -45.35 10.53 19.54
N PRO A 245 -45.00 9.30 19.96
CA PRO A 245 -43.63 8.94 20.32
C PRO A 245 -42.65 9.32 19.21
N PHE A 246 -41.44 9.77 19.57
CA PHE A 246 -40.44 10.17 18.57
C PHE A 246 -40.16 9.03 17.60
N GLU A 247 -40.07 7.78 18.08
CA GLU A 247 -39.88 6.59 17.23
C GLU A 247 -41.01 6.36 16.20
N GLU A 248 -42.21 6.93 16.42
CA GLU A 248 -43.33 6.82 15.47
C GLU A 248 -43.34 7.94 14.41
N ILE A 249 -42.53 8.99 14.61
CA ILE A 249 -42.41 10.14 13.69
C ILE A 249 -40.98 10.34 13.19
N GLU A 250 -40.02 9.54 13.64
CA GLU A 250 -38.59 9.60 13.31
C GLU A 250 -38.37 9.60 11.80
N ASP A 251 -38.95 8.63 11.09
CA ASP A 251 -38.93 8.57 9.63
C ASP A 251 -39.51 9.84 8.99
N THR A 252 -40.59 10.37 9.56
CA THR A 252 -41.21 11.64 9.12
C THR A 252 -40.34 12.85 9.46
N PHE A 253 -39.52 12.78 10.49
CA PHE A 253 -38.57 13.82 10.86
C PHE A 253 -37.35 13.79 9.93
N HIS A 254 -36.82 12.60 9.60
CA HIS A 254 -35.80 12.41 8.56
C HIS A 254 -36.26 12.91 7.19
N THR A 255 -37.58 12.89 6.95
CA THR A 255 -38.23 13.45 5.76
C THR A 255 -38.22 14.99 5.71
N TYR A 256 -38.37 15.67 6.85
CA TYR A 256 -38.61 17.12 6.93
C TYR A 256 -37.37 17.98 7.19
N TYR A 257 -36.26 17.39 7.62
CA TYR A 257 -34.99 18.12 7.79
C TYR A 257 -34.28 18.27 6.45
N THR A 258 -34.32 19.50 5.92
CA THR A 258 -34.00 19.87 4.55
C THR A 258 -32.51 19.93 4.22
N GLU A 259 -32.24 19.90 2.92
CA GLU A 259 -31.00 20.27 2.21
C GLU A 259 -30.28 21.48 2.84
N GLU A 260 -31.02 22.46 3.37
CA GLU A 260 -30.51 23.69 3.97
C GLU A 260 -29.85 23.49 5.35
N LEU A 261 -30.37 22.59 6.18
CA LEU A 261 -29.76 22.23 7.47
C LEU A 261 -28.56 21.29 7.25
N THR A 262 -28.67 20.38 6.27
CA THR A 262 -27.53 19.56 5.81
C THR A 262 -26.40 20.41 5.21
N THR A 263 -26.70 21.52 4.56
CA THR A 263 -25.68 22.39 3.95
C THR A 263 -25.03 23.34 4.97
N GLN A 264 -25.74 23.79 6.01
CA GLN A 264 -25.23 24.77 6.96
C GLN A 264 -24.59 24.18 8.22
N MET A 265 -25.07 23.05 8.75
CA MET A 265 -24.44 22.40 9.91
C MET A 265 -23.23 21.56 9.51
N TRP A 266 -23.28 20.95 8.33
CA TRP A 266 -22.22 20.05 7.93
C TRP A 266 -21.06 20.78 7.29
N LYS A 267 -21.26 21.95 6.67
CA LYS A 267 -20.18 22.71 6.07
C LYS A 267 -19.05 23.06 7.08
N PRO A 268 -19.33 23.51 8.32
CA PRO A 268 -18.29 23.68 9.34
C PRO A 268 -17.67 22.36 9.83
N PHE A 269 -18.47 21.29 10.00
CA PHE A 269 -17.99 19.96 10.40
C PHE A 269 -17.06 19.35 9.32
N TYR A 270 -17.43 19.50 8.05
CA TYR A 270 -16.64 19.10 6.90
C TYR A 270 -15.42 20.02 6.71
N GLN A 271 -15.52 21.33 6.97
CA GLN A 271 -14.37 22.23 6.87
C GLN A 271 -13.30 21.93 7.93
N ASP A 272 -13.69 21.55 9.15
CA ASP A 272 -12.73 21.12 10.18
C ASP A 272 -12.26 19.66 9.97
N GLY A 273 -13.12 18.74 9.50
CA GLY A 273 -12.77 17.33 9.29
C GLY A 273 -12.02 17.01 7.99
N LEU A 274 -12.13 17.87 6.97
CA LEU A 274 -11.43 17.72 5.69
C LEU A 274 -9.94 18.14 5.78
N ASP A 275 -9.58 19.02 6.73
CA ASP A 275 -8.18 19.44 6.94
C ASP A 275 -7.31 18.28 7.45
N ASP A 276 -7.90 17.28 8.13
CA ASP A 276 -7.18 16.13 8.69
C ASP A 276 -7.37 14.80 7.90
N TYR A 277 -8.48 14.59 7.17
CA TYR A 277 -8.85 13.27 6.59
C TYR A 277 -9.34 13.29 5.12
N GLY A 278 -9.03 14.35 4.37
CA GLY A 278 -9.56 14.68 3.03
C GLY A 278 -9.74 13.56 1.99
N PRO A 279 -8.79 12.61 1.78
CA PRO A 279 -8.93 11.58 0.73
C PRO A 279 -9.99 10.52 1.00
N ALA A 280 -10.27 10.25 2.26
CA ALA A 280 -10.99 9.05 2.66
C ALA A 280 -12.41 9.33 3.17
N LEU A 281 -12.73 10.58 3.55
CA LEU A 281 -14.11 11.05 3.67
C LEU A 281 -14.78 11.28 2.29
N ALA A 282 -14.02 11.69 1.27
CA ALA A 282 -14.53 11.91 -0.09
C ALA A 282 -15.05 10.63 -0.78
N GLN A 283 -14.56 9.46 -0.35
CA GLN A 283 -15.05 8.16 -0.84
C GLN A 283 -16.37 7.72 -0.17
N VAL A 284 -16.80 8.40 0.89
CA VAL A 284 -17.91 7.98 1.76
C VAL A 284 -19.07 8.98 1.73
N PHE A 285 -18.85 10.22 1.28
CA PHE A 285 -19.80 11.33 1.38
C PHE A 285 -20.21 11.86 -0.01
N PRO A 286 -21.25 11.30 -0.66
CA PRO A 286 -22.56 11.13 -0.03
C PRO A 286 -23.37 9.93 -0.55
N PHE A 287 -23.41 8.81 0.17
CA PHE A 287 -24.41 7.78 -0.14
C PHE A 287 -25.70 8.04 0.63
N ARG A 288 -26.52 8.96 0.11
CA ARG A 288 -27.97 8.84 0.32
C ARG A 288 -28.43 7.56 -0.37
N SER A 289 -28.29 6.40 0.27
CA SER A 289 -28.82 5.11 -0.20
C SER A 289 -28.77 4.90 -1.73
N MET A 290 -27.67 5.29 -2.40
CA MET A 290 -27.62 5.33 -3.87
C MET A 290 -27.30 3.94 -4.42
N GLU A 291 -28.03 3.52 -5.45
CA GLU A 291 -27.81 2.27 -6.15
C GLU A 291 -27.02 2.51 -7.46
N GLY A 292 -26.30 1.48 -7.91
CA GLY A 292 -25.63 1.51 -9.22
C GLY A 292 -24.50 2.54 -9.33
N ILE A 293 -23.71 2.69 -8.27
CA ILE A 293 -22.64 3.68 -8.18
C ILE A 293 -21.55 3.40 -9.22
N SER A 294 -21.06 4.45 -9.89
CA SER A 294 -19.98 4.39 -10.87
C SER A 294 -18.95 5.50 -10.67
N PHE A 295 -17.71 5.23 -11.10
CA PHE A 295 -16.58 6.14 -10.99
C PHE A 295 -15.95 6.33 -12.38
N GLU A 296 -15.81 7.58 -12.81
CA GLU A 296 -15.15 7.95 -14.06
C GLU A 296 -14.02 8.96 -13.79
N SER A 297 -12.77 8.52 -13.95
CA SER A 297 -11.62 9.43 -13.90
C SER A 297 -11.56 10.25 -15.19
N ARG A 298 -11.76 11.57 -15.11
CA ARG A 298 -11.64 12.49 -16.24
C ARG A 298 -10.22 13.02 -16.42
N SER A 299 -9.48 13.19 -15.32
CA SER A 299 -8.06 13.54 -15.34
C SER A 299 -7.36 13.12 -14.03
N ALA A 300 -6.03 13.34 -13.94
CA ALA A 300 -5.27 13.10 -12.71
C ALA A 300 -5.77 13.94 -11.50
N ASN A 301 -6.49 15.03 -11.76
CA ASN A 301 -7.04 15.93 -10.75
C ASN A 301 -8.55 16.07 -10.86
N GLU A 302 -9.26 15.19 -11.57
CA GLU A 302 -10.71 15.28 -11.71
C GLU A 302 -11.36 13.89 -11.82
N VAL A 303 -12.30 13.59 -10.94
CA VAL A 303 -13.07 12.34 -10.89
C VAL A 303 -14.55 12.67 -10.83
N VAL A 304 -15.36 11.93 -11.59
CA VAL A 304 -16.81 11.99 -11.48
C VAL A 304 -17.33 10.73 -10.81
N ILE A 305 -18.18 10.92 -9.82
CA ILE A 305 -18.91 9.85 -9.13
C ILE A 305 -20.37 10.00 -9.53
N SER A 306 -21.02 8.89 -9.87
CA SER A 306 -22.44 8.92 -10.16
C SER A 306 -23.19 7.74 -9.57
N GLY A 307 -24.50 7.90 -9.39
CA GLY A 307 -25.37 6.86 -8.83
C GLY A 307 -26.83 7.29 -8.86
N THR A 308 -27.74 6.34 -8.65
CA THR A 308 -29.18 6.63 -8.61
C THR A 308 -29.68 6.56 -7.18
N GLU A 309 -30.18 7.67 -6.65
CA GLU A 309 -31.02 7.63 -5.46
C GLU A 309 -32.36 6.99 -5.86
N PRO A 310 -32.76 5.86 -5.26
CA PRO A 310 -33.99 5.18 -5.63
C PRO A 310 -35.21 6.04 -5.29
N GLU A 311 -36.33 5.75 -5.94
CA GLU A 311 -37.60 6.38 -5.58
C GLU A 311 -37.96 6.02 -4.13
N THR A 312 -38.18 7.04 -3.34
CA THR A 312 -38.67 6.96 -1.96
C THR A 312 -39.95 7.77 -1.87
N GLU A 313 -40.67 7.62 -0.75
CA GLU A 313 -41.81 8.48 -0.45
C GLU A 313 -41.43 9.98 -0.33
N LEU A 314 -40.12 10.28 -0.24
CA LEU A 314 -39.54 11.62 -0.12
C LEU A 314 -39.34 12.31 -1.46
N ASN A 315 -38.67 11.63 -2.39
CA ASN A 315 -38.32 12.20 -3.68
C ASN A 315 -39.42 11.94 -4.74
N ASN A 316 -40.33 10.97 -4.52
CA ASN A 316 -41.41 10.56 -5.43
C ASN A 316 -40.97 10.27 -6.87
N GLN A 317 -39.65 10.12 -7.08
CA GLN A 317 -39.01 9.76 -8.33
C GLN A 317 -37.56 9.39 -8.04
N ALA A 318 -37.04 8.35 -8.69
CA ALA A 318 -35.62 8.07 -8.63
C ALA A 318 -34.84 9.24 -9.24
N THR A 319 -33.69 9.59 -8.67
CA THR A 319 -32.88 10.72 -9.15
C THR A 319 -31.44 10.25 -9.30
N TYR A 320 -30.92 10.36 -10.53
CA TYR A 320 -29.51 10.09 -10.81
C TYR A 320 -28.69 11.33 -10.47
N TYR A 321 -27.65 11.17 -9.66
CA TYR A 321 -26.73 12.27 -9.35
C TYR A 321 -25.35 12.03 -9.95
N GLU A 322 -24.69 13.12 -10.34
CA GLU A 322 -23.28 13.16 -10.69
C GLU A 322 -22.58 14.20 -9.81
N TYR A 323 -21.49 13.80 -9.17
CA TYR A 323 -20.60 14.64 -8.38
C TYR A 323 -19.27 14.75 -9.10
N THR A 324 -18.81 15.97 -9.38
CA THR A 324 -17.47 16.21 -9.91
C THR A 324 -16.55 16.59 -8.76
N LEU A 325 -15.48 15.81 -8.58
CA LEU A 325 -14.43 16.07 -7.62
C LEU A 325 -13.20 16.58 -8.36
N VAL A 326 -12.58 17.64 -7.85
CA VAL A 326 -11.32 18.21 -8.36
C VAL A 326 -10.25 18.20 -7.29
N HIS A 327 -9.00 17.93 -7.69
CA HIS A 327 -7.85 17.93 -6.81
C HIS A 327 -7.10 19.27 -6.91
N GLU A 328 -7.15 20.05 -5.85
CA GLU A 328 -6.49 21.35 -5.75
C GLU A 328 -5.66 21.43 -4.46
N ASN A 329 -4.40 21.82 -4.58
CA ASN A 329 -3.47 22.01 -3.44
C ASN A 329 -3.30 20.80 -2.50
N GLY A 330 -3.43 19.57 -3.03
CA GLY A 330 -3.31 18.35 -2.23
C GLY A 330 -4.62 17.89 -1.58
N THR A 331 -5.74 18.53 -1.92
CA THR A 331 -7.07 18.21 -1.38
C THR A 331 -8.07 17.98 -2.51
N TRP A 332 -8.89 16.93 -2.39
CA TRP A 332 -10.02 16.71 -3.29
C TRP A 332 -11.25 17.49 -2.79
N LEU A 333 -11.90 18.22 -3.69
CA LEU A 333 -13.05 19.09 -3.41
C LEU A 333 -14.17 18.75 -4.38
N ILE A 334 -15.43 18.79 -3.92
CA ILE A 334 -16.57 18.75 -4.84
C ILE A 334 -16.63 20.09 -5.56
N SER A 335 -16.35 20.09 -6.86
CA SER A 335 -16.46 21.29 -7.70
C SER A 335 -17.86 21.49 -8.25
N ASP A 336 -18.60 20.41 -8.47
CA ASP A 336 -19.93 20.44 -9.06
C ASP A 336 -20.81 19.25 -8.63
N MET A 337 -22.12 19.47 -8.64
CA MET A 337 -23.13 18.44 -8.35
C MET A 337 -24.35 18.66 -9.25
N GLU A 338 -24.71 17.65 -10.04
CA GLU A 338 -25.90 17.65 -10.88
C GLU A 338 -26.85 16.50 -10.50
N GLY A 339 -28.15 16.78 -10.44
CA GLY A 339 -29.20 15.79 -10.16
C GLY A 339 -30.22 15.74 -11.29
N THR A 340 -30.43 14.56 -11.86
CA THR A 340 -31.33 14.30 -12.98
C THR A 340 -32.41 13.29 -12.57
N PRO A 341 -33.66 13.75 -12.40
CA PRO A 341 -34.81 12.86 -12.21
C PRO A 341 -34.91 11.82 -13.32
N GLN A 342 -35.21 10.56 -12.96
CA GLN A 342 -35.29 9.42 -13.88
C GLN A 342 -36.72 9.06 -14.29
#